data_AF-A0A7L2CVJ6-F1
#
_entry.id   AF-A0A7L2CVJ6-F1
#
_cell.length_a   1.000
_cell.length_b   1.000
_cell.length_c   1.000
_cell.angle_alpha   90.00
_cell.angle_beta   90.00
_cell.angle_gamma   90.00
#
_symmetry.space_group_name_H-M   'P 1'
#
loop_
_entity.id
_entity.type
_entity.pdbx_description
1 polymer ?
#
loop_
_entity_poly.entity_id
_entity_poly.type
_entity_poly.pdbx_seq_one_letter_code
_entity_poly.pdbx_strand_id
1 'polypeptide(L)' 'GCMVNGKLYPFGRIERTDDCYRCSCSEGGLECCSLFHTPVAYDNKKCKVVFNKERCDYDVVQKDDPSKKCFVYARV' A
#
# COMPACT_ATOMS: atom_id res chain seq x y z
N GLY A 1 21.98 -6.98 8.70
CA GLY A 1 20.50 -6.98 8.64
C GLY A 1 20.00 -5.56 8.74
N CYS A 2 18.75 -5.29 8.35
CA CYS A 2 18.15 -3.96 8.35
C CYS A 2 17.02 -3.90 9.37
N MET A 3 16.88 -2.77 10.07
CA MET A 3 15.77 -2.54 10.98
C MET A 3 14.63 -1.83 10.25
N VAL A 4 13.45 -2.44 10.25
CA VAL A 4 12.22 -1.88 9.67
C VAL A 4 11.15 -1.89 10.75
N ASN A 5 10.66 -0.72 11.15
CA ASN A 5 9.62 -0.56 12.18
C ASN A 5 9.91 -1.32 13.48
N GLY A 6 11.14 -1.28 13.96
CA GLY A 6 11.56 -1.96 15.19
C GLY A 6 11.81 -3.47 15.04
N LYS A 7 11.64 -4.04 13.84
CA LYS A 7 11.94 -5.45 13.54
C LYS A 7 13.24 -5.57 12.74
N LEU A 8 14.14 -6.44 13.18
CA LEU A 8 15.38 -6.75 12.47
C LEU A 8 15.12 -7.81 11.39
N TYR A 9 15.46 -7.49 10.15
CA TYR A 9 15.40 -8.40 9.01
C TYR A 9 16.82 -8.81 8.57
N PRO A 10 17.02 -10.05 8.11
CA PRO A 10 18.28 -10.47 7.51
C PRO A 10 18.53 -9.70 6.20
N PHE A 11 19.78 -9.75 5.71
CA PHE A 11 20.07 -9.27 4.36
C PHE A 11 19.31 -10.11 3.33
N GLY A 12 18.90 -9.48 2.23
CA GLY A 12 18.09 -10.07 1.18
C GLY A 12 16.75 -9.35 0.99
N ARG A 13 15.84 -10.03 0.29
CA ARG A 13 14.54 -9.49 -0.05
C ARG A 13 13.51 -9.72 1.07
N ILE A 14 12.76 -8.68 1.38
CA ILE A 14 11.62 -8.69 2.27
C ILE A 14 10.38 -8.52 1.40
N GLU A 15 9.64 -9.61 1.16
CA GLU A 15 8.50 -9.58 0.22
C GLU A 15 7.38 -8.65 0.68
N ARG A 16 7.14 -8.55 1.98
CA ARG A 16 6.09 -7.70 2.56
C ARG A 16 6.38 -7.35 4.01
N THR A 17 6.33 -6.07 4.32
CA THR A 17 6.33 -5.53 5.69
C THR A 17 4.90 -5.31 6.19
N ASP A 18 4.74 -5.10 7.49
CA ASP A 18 3.43 -4.83 8.11
C ASP A 18 2.79 -3.52 7.62
N ASP A 19 3.61 -2.61 7.08
CA ASP A 19 3.19 -1.32 6.51
C ASP A 19 3.09 -1.35 4.99
N CYS A 20 3.00 -2.54 4.39
CA CYS A 20 2.74 -2.71 2.97
C CYS A 20 3.87 -2.24 2.05
N TYR A 21 5.13 -2.47 2.45
CA TYR A 21 6.29 -2.27 1.59
C TYR A 21 6.93 -3.59 1.22
N ARG A 22 7.47 -3.65 0.02
CA ARG A 22 8.47 -4.64 -0.37
C ARG A 22 9.83 -3.98 -0.29
N CYS A 23 10.76 -4.62 0.39
CA CYS A 23 12.08 -4.05 0.62
C CYS A 23 13.21 -4.98 0.18
N SER A 24 14.37 -4.40 -0.08
CA SER A 24 15.63 -5.08 -0.28
C SER A 24 16.63 -4.56 0.76
N CYS A 25 17.17 -5.45 1.56
CA CYS A 25 18.16 -5.14 2.59
C CYS A 25 19.54 -5.63 2.14
N SER A 26 20.50 -4.73 2.02
CA SER A 26 21.88 -5.04 1.64
C SER A 26 22.87 -4.34 2.59
N GLU A 27 24.16 -4.57 2.40
CA GLU A 27 25.20 -3.81 3.11
C GLU A 27 25.14 -2.31 2.82
N GLY A 28 24.67 -1.92 1.62
CA GLY A 28 24.48 -0.52 1.23
C GLY A 28 23.25 0.15 1.85
N GLY A 29 22.40 -0.60 2.55
CA GLY A 29 21.22 -0.09 3.23
C GLY A 29 19.92 -0.79 2.82
N LEU A 30 18.81 -0.14 3.13
CA LEU A 30 17.45 -0.62 2.91
C LEU A 30 16.78 0.22 1.83
N GLU A 31 16.30 -0.45 0.78
CA GLU A 31 15.44 0.15 -0.24
C GLU A 31 14.04 -0.44 -0.13
N CYS A 32 13.01 0.39 -0.11
CA CYS A 32 11.61 -0.04 0.02
C CYS A 32 10.73 0.60 -1.05
N CYS A 33 9.82 -0.18 -1.61
CA CYS A 33 8.77 0.27 -2.50
C CYS A 33 7.40 -0.05 -1.89
N SER A 34 6.46 0.89 -1.98
CA SER A 34 5.08 0.64 -1.57
C SER A 34 4.46 -0.45 -2.45
N LEU A 35 3.66 -1.32 -1.85
CA LEU A 35 2.86 -2.32 -2.56
C LEU A 35 1.52 -1.76 -3.05
N PHE A 36 1.10 -0.60 -2.54
CA PHE A 36 -0.20 0.00 -2.83
C PHE A 36 -0.17 1.00 -3.98
N HIS A 37 -1.21 0.90 -4.81
CA HIS A 37 -1.68 1.83 -5.85
C HIS A 37 -2.38 3.08 -5.33
N THR A 38 -1.83 4.29 -5.32
CA THR A 38 -2.58 5.48 -4.89
C THR A 38 -3.57 5.92 -5.98
N PRO A 39 -4.90 5.90 -5.72
CA PRO A 39 -5.88 6.34 -6.71
C PRO A 39 -5.87 7.87 -6.81
N VAL A 40 -5.66 8.39 -8.03
CA VAL A 40 -5.55 9.84 -8.28
C VAL A 40 -6.76 10.41 -9.03
N ALA A 41 -7.57 9.55 -9.66
CA ALA A 41 -8.76 9.98 -10.38
C ALA A 41 -9.93 9.01 -10.15
N TYR A 42 -11.01 9.51 -9.54
CA TYR A 42 -12.29 8.84 -9.29
C TYR A 42 -13.38 9.89 -8.98
N ASP A 43 -14.66 9.49 -8.88
CA ASP A 43 -15.73 10.40 -8.45
C ASP A 43 -15.60 10.74 -6.97
N ASN A 44 -14.82 11.79 -6.64
CA ASN A 44 -14.60 12.23 -5.27
C ASN A 44 -15.85 12.81 -4.57
N LYS A 45 -16.92 13.09 -5.31
CA LYS A 45 -18.19 13.56 -4.74
C LYS A 45 -18.94 12.39 -4.13
N LYS A 46 -19.05 11.28 -4.87
CA LYS A 46 -19.80 10.09 -4.44
C LYS A 46 -18.96 9.02 -3.76
N CYS A 47 -17.64 9.05 -3.91
CA CYS A 47 -16.76 7.99 -3.47
C CYS A 47 -15.68 8.46 -2.50
N LYS A 48 -15.18 7.54 -1.68
CA LYS A 48 -14.08 7.72 -0.73
C LYS A 48 -13.05 6.61 -0.90
N VAL A 49 -11.84 6.91 -0.46
CA VAL A 49 -10.71 5.97 -0.47
C VAL A 49 -10.55 5.38 0.92
N VAL A 50 -10.39 4.06 0.98
CA VAL A 50 -10.14 3.32 2.22
C VAL A 50 -8.93 2.43 1.99
N PHE A 51 -7.96 2.48 2.90
CA PHE A 51 -6.80 1.60 2.80
C PHE A 51 -7.15 0.20 3.31
N ASN A 52 -6.91 -0.81 2.48
CA ASN A 52 -7.11 -2.21 2.81
C ASN A 52 -5.77 -2.85 3.17
N LYS A 53 -5.51 -3.01 4.46
CA LYS A 53 -4.22 -3.51 4.98
C LYS A 53 -3.98 -4.99 4.66
N GLU A 54 -5.04 -5.79 4.53
CA GLU A 54 -4.95 -7.20 4.11
C GLU A 54 -4.51 -7.31 2.65
N ARG A 55 -5.03 -6.45 1.77
CA ARG A 55 -4.65 -6.43 0.36
C ARG A 55 -3.42 -5.57 0.07
N CYS A 56 -3.02 -4.71 1.02
CA CYS A 56 -2.03 -3.65 0.82
C CYS A 56 -2.34 -2.79 -0.41
N ASP A 57 -3.57 -2.31 -0.50
CA ASP A 57 -4.00 -1.43 -1.58
C ASP A 57 -5.16 -0.53 -1.15
N TYR A 58 -5.43 0.49 -1.94
CA TYR A 58 -6.56 1.39 -1.74
C TYR A 58 -7.82 0.91 -2.44
N ASP A 59 -8.88 0.74 -1.67
CA ASP A 59 -10.23 0.51 -2.14
C ASP A 59 -10.96 1.85 -2.32
N VAL A 60 -11.54 2.06 -3.49
CA VAL A 60 -12.42 3.22 -3.76
C VAL A 60 -13.86 2.73 -3.70
N VAL A 61 -14.63 3.24 -2.75
CA VAL A 61 -16.00 2.77 -2.44
C VAL A 61 -16.97 3.94 -2.36
N GLN A 62 -18.27 3.67 -2.49
CA GLN A 62 -19.28 4.71 -2.33
C GLN A 62 -19.29 5.24 -0.89
N LYS A 63 -19.58 6.53 -0.74
CA LYS A 63 -19.69 7.17 0.58
C LYS A 63 -20.87 6.63 1.37
N ASP A 64 -22.01 6.47 0.68
CA ASP A 64 -23.28 6.04 1.28
C ASP A 64 -23.32 4.52 1.53
N ASP A 65 -22.59 3.74 0.72
CA ASP A 65 -22.53 2.28 0.83
C ASP A 65 -21.09 1.77 0.58
N PRO A 66 -20.28 1.61 1.63
CA PRO A 66 -18.90 1.15 1.52
C PRO A 66 -18.74 -0.27 0.95
N SER A 67 -19.82 -1.07 0.85
CA SER A 67 -19.76 -2.40 0.23
C SER A 67 -19.65 -2.31 -1.29
N LYS A 68 -20.05 -1.18 -1.89
CA LYS A 68 -20.03 -0.95 -3.34
C LYS A 68 -18.74 -0.25 -3.76
N LYS A 69 -18.04 -0.85 -4.72
CA LYS A 69 -16.85 -0.27 -5.35
C LYS A 69 -17.24 0.87 -6.30
N CYS A 70 -16.37 1.85 -6.38
CA CYS A 70 -16.42 2.90 -7.39
C CYS A 70 -15.42 2.64 -8.51
N PHE A 71 -15.72 3.17 -9.69
CA PHE A 71 -14.78 3.15 -10.81
C PHE A 71 -13.61 4.09 -10.54
N VAL A 72 -12.41 3.64 -10.90
CA VAL A 72 -11.15 4.39 -10.75
C VAL A 72 -10.57 4.62 -12.14
N TYR A 73 -10.36 5.88 -12.49
CA TYR A 73 -9.85 6.26 -13.81
C TYR A 73 -8.32 6.16 -13.89
N ALA A 74 -7.60 6.43 -12.78
CA ALA A 74 -6.13 6.38 -12.76
C ALA A 74 -5.57 6.13 -11.34
N ARG A 75 -4.38 5.51 -11.29
CA ARG A 75 -3.59 5.22 -10.08
C ARG A 75 -2.11 5.54 -10.35
N VAL A 76 -1.35 5.82 -9.29
CA VAL A 76 0.11 5.98 -9.27
C VAL A 76 0.74 5.12 -8.19
#